data_AF-A0A350T5C9-F1
#
_entry.id   AF-A0A350T5C9-F1
#
_cell.length_a   1.000
_cell.length_b   1.000
_cell.length_c   1.000
_cell.angle_alpha   90.00
_cell.angle_beta   90.00
_cell.angle_gamma   90.00
#
_symmetry.space_group_name_H-M   'P 1'
#
loop_
_entity.id
_entity.type
_entity.pdbx_description
1 polymer ?
#
loop_
_entity_poly.entity_id
_entity_poly.type
_entity_poly.pdbx_seq_one_letter_code
_entity_poly.pdbx_strand_id
1 'polypeptide(L)'
;MDSIFGLSMTTIMLVVVAIMALCLLTTVVIALRNPVIFRMALRNIPRRKAQTILIMVGLMLATLIIAASLTTGDSIDHSITSSAYKGLGEVDITVAYVGGTGGEGTISVNNVPIDASIADQLDAKLKANADIDGIMPVLTETVPILNVDKRLSQPAVVMTGLDPARVPSFGGMKTTSGKAIDFAAVTAGSEPLPAADVALL
;
A
#
# COMPACT_ATOMS: atom_id res chain seq x y z
N MET A 1 6.41 8.35 3.24
CA MET A 1 6.16 9.52 2.37
C MET A 1 6.84 10.71 3.02
N ASP A 2 8.14 10.90 2.78
CA ASP A 2 8.90 11.88 3.56
C ASP A 2 8.77 13.30 3.01
N SER A 3 8.12 13.46 1.86
CA SER A 3 7.96 14.74 1.18
C SER A 3 6.57 14.93 0.57
N ILE A 4 5.97 16.10 0.81
CA ILE A 4 4.72 16.57 0.20
C ILE A 4 5.06 17.85 -0.58
N PHE A 5 4.69 17.92 -1.87
CA PHE A 5 5.01 19.05 -2.76
C PHE A 5 6.51 19.41 -2.83
N GLY A 6 7.39 18.42 -2.75
CA GLY A 6 8.85 18.62 -2.77
C GLY A 6 9.46 19.14 -1.47
N LEU A 7 8.66 19.29 -0.40
CA LEU A 7 9.11 19.69 0.93
C LEU A 7 8.98 18.53 1.92
N SER A 8 9.96 18.39 2.81
CA SER A 8 9.92 17.35 3.84
C SER A 8 8.72 17.52 4.78
N MET A 9 8.05 16.42 5.11
CA MET A 9 6.90 16.41 6.02
C MET A 9 7.26 16.95 7.42
N THR A 10 8.49 16.66 7.88
CA THR A 10 9.05 17.20 9.12
C THR A 10 9.15 18.73 9.07
N THR A 11 9.54 19.30 7.93
CA THR A 11 9.64 20.75 7.76
C THR A 11 8.27 21.40 7.84
N ILE A 12 7.26 20.83 7.17
CA ILE A 12 5.88 21.34 7.22
C ILE A 12 5.35 21.30 8.66
N MET A 13 5.52 20.18 9.35
CA MET A 13 5.12 20.03 10.75
C MET A 13 5.77 21.10 11.64
N LEU A 14 7.08 21.28 11.53
CA LEU A 14 7.83 22.22 12.36
C LEU A 14 7.37 23.66 12.13
N VAL A 15 7.14 24.06 10.87
CA VAL A 15 6.61 25.39 10.54
C VAL A 15 5.21 25.62 11.12
N VAL A 16 4.29 24.66 10.97
CA VAL A 16 2.93 24.78 11.51
C VAL A 16 2.95 24.86 13.04
N VAL A 17 3.76 24.03 13.70
CA VAL A 17 3.93 24.07 15.16
C VAL A 17 4.55 25.38 15.62
N ALA A 18 5.56 25.90 14.90
CA ALA A 18 6.18 27.17 15.23
C ALA A 18 5.21 28.35 15.12
N ILE A 19 4.38 28.39 14.06
CA ILE A 19 3.34 29.41 13.89
C ILE A 19 2.29 29.28 15.00
N MET A 20 1.83 28.07 15.31
CA MET A 20 0.89 27.83 16.41
C MET A 20 1.47 28.29 17.75
N ALA A 21 2.72 27.95 18.04
CA ALA A 21 3.42 28.37 19.25
C ALA A 21 3.55 29.90 19.33
N LEU A 22 3.86 30.57 18.21
CA LEU A 22 3.91 32.02 18.13
C LEU A 22 2.54 32.68 18.43
N CYS A 23 1.45 32.15 17.85
CA CYS A 23 0.09 32.62 18.13
C CYS A 23 -0.30 32.41 19.61
N LEU A 24 0.07 31.28 20.21
CA LEU A 24 -0.19 31.04 21.63
C LEU A 24 0.65 31.94 22.52
N LEU A 25 1.94 32.10 22.22
CA LEU A 25 2.87 32.92 22.99
C LEU A 25 2.46 34.40 22.96
N THR A 26 2.09 34.93 21.79
CA THR A 26 1.57 36.29 21.67
C THR A 26 0.30 36.48 22.51
N THR A 27 -0.63 35.52 22.49
CA THR A 27 -1.83 35.54 23.32
C THR A 27 -1.50 35.55 24.82
N VAL A 28 -0.56 34.71 25.26
CA VAL A 28 -0.10 34.64 26.66
C VAL A 28 0.57 35.93 27.09
N VAL A 29 1.45 36.50 26.27
CA VAL A 29 2.13 37.78 26.56
C VAL A 29 1.11 38.91 26.72
N ILE A 30 0.10 38.98 25.86
CA ILE A 30 -0.98 39.97 25.97
C ILE A 30 -1.78 39.75 27.27
N ALA A 31 -2.09 38.50 27.62
CA ALA A 31 -2.81 38.17 28.85
C ALA A 31 -2.04 38.57 30.12
N LEU A 32 -0.71 38.37 30.14
CA LEU A 32 0.16 38.75 31.25
C LEU A 32 0.34 40.27 31.37
N ARG A 33 0.48 40.98 30.24
CA ARG A 33 0.61 42.45 30.24
C ARG A 33 -0.70 43.16 30.58
N ASN A 34 -1.84 42.59 30.18
CA ASN A 34 -3.17 43.20 30.36
C ASN A 34 -4.14 42.29 31.14
N PRO A 35 -3.87 42.04 32.43
CA PRO A 35 -4.66 41.10 33.23
C PRO A 35 -6.12 41.55 33.41
N VAL A 36 -6.42 42.85 33.32
CA VAL A 36 -7.79 43.38 33.42
C VAL A 36 -8.63 42.94 32.22
N ILE A 37 -8.08 43.04 31.00
CA ILE A 37 -8.76 42.62 29.76
C ILE A 37 -8.98 41.11 29.79
N PHE A 38 -7.98 40.34 30.23
CA PHE A 38 -8.10 38.89 30.37
C PHE A 38 -9.17 38.47 31.40
N ARG A 39 -9.20 39.10 32.57
CA ARG A 39 -10.25 38.86 33.57
C ARG A 39 -11.64 39.22 33.07
N MET A 40 -11.78 40.31 32.30
CA MET A 40 -13.03 40.70 31.64
C MET A 40 -13.48 39.61 30.65
N ALA A 41 -12.57 39.11 29.80
CA ALA A 41 -12.85 38.06 28.83
C ALA A 41 -13.30 36.75 29.51
N LEU A 42 -12.58 36.28 30.54
CA LEU A 42 -12.93 35.06 31.26
C LEU A 42 -14.29 35.15 31.97
N ARG A 43 -14.63 36.32 32.52
CA ARG A 43 -15.94 36.54 33.16
C ARG A 43 -17.10 36.58 32.16
N ASN A 44 -16.82 36.85 30.89
CA ASN A 44 -17.84 36.90 29.85
C ASN A 44 -18.31 35.49 29.42
N ILE A 45 -17.42 34.49 29.49
CA ILE A 45 -17.70 33.09 29.15
C ILE A 45 -18.88 32.50 29.98
N PRO A 46 -18.85 32.50 31.32
CA PRO A 46 -19.95 31.93 32.12
C PRO A 46 -21.22 32.80 32.09
N ARG A 47 -21.13 34.07 31.70
CA ARG A 47 -22.28 34.98 31.55
C ARG A 47 -23.07 34.73 30.26
N ARG A 48 -22.45 34.22 29.19
CA ARG A 48 -23.07 33.95 27.88
C ARG A 48 -23.01 32.47 27.49
N LYS A 49 -23.47 31.59 28.39
CA LYS A 49 -23.33 30.13 28.29
C LYS A 49 -23.74 29.55 26.94
N ALA A 50 -24.94 29.87 26.44
CA ALA A 50 -25.44 29.32 25.18
C ALA A 50 -24.56 29.70 23.99
N GLN A 51 -24.16 30.98 23.89
CA GLN A 51 -23.31 31.47 22.81
C GLN A 51 -21.90 30.87 22.88
N THR A 52 -21.31 30.76 24.07
CA THR A 52 -19.98 30.14 24.23
C THR A 52 -19.99 28.65 23.89
N ILE A 53 -21.03 27.91 24.31
CA ILE A 53 -21.19 26.50 23.96
C ILE A 53 -21.29 26.34 22.43
N LEU A 54 -22.11 27.16 21.76
CA LEU A 54 -22.27 27.08 20.32
C LEU A 54 -20.94 27.32 19.58
N ILE A 55 -20.14 28.29 20.03
CA ILE A 55 -18.80 28.57 19.47
C ILE A 55 -17.86 27.38 19.70
N MET A 56 -17.81 26.85 20.93
CA MET A 56 -16.94 25.70 21.25
C MET A 56 -17.30 24.48 20.41
N VAL A 57 -18.59 24.17 20.27
CA VAL A 57 -19.06 23.06 19.45
C VAL A 57 -18.65 23.25 17.99
N GLY A 58 -18.81 24.45 17.42
CA GLY A 58 -18.36 24.73 16.05
C GLY A 58 -16.85 24.55 15.86
N LEU A 59 -16.04 25.08 16.77
CA LEU A 59 -14.58 24.94 16.72
C LEU A 59 -14.12 23.48 16.92
N MET A 60 -14.74 22.76 17.85
CA MET A 60 -14.47 21.34 18.10
C MET A 60 -14.86 20.49 16.89
N LEU A 61 -16.03 20.74 16.30
CA LEU A 61 -16.50 20.04 15.11
C LEU A 61 -15.55 20.25 13.93
N ALA A 62 -15.10 21.49 13.69
CA ALA A 62 -14.14 21.78 12.63
C ALA A 62 -12.82 21.01 12.83
N THR A 63 -12.29 21.01 14.06
CA THR A 63 -11.08 20.27 14.42
C THR A 63 -11.27 18.76 14.24
N LEU A 64 -12.43 18.23 14.66
CA LEU A 64 -12.78 16.83 14.52
C LEU A 64 -12.86 16.40 13.05
N ILE A 65 -13.53 17.18 12.19
CA ILE A 65 -13.66 16.89 10.76
C ILE A 65 -12.27 16.83 10.11
N ILE A 66 -11.42 17.81 10.38
CA ILE A 66 -10.06 17.87 9.82
C ILE A 66 -9.23 16.66 10.29
N ALA A 67 -9.25 16.37 11.60
CA ALA A 67 -8.50 15.24 12.17
C ALA A 67 -8.99 13.88 11.65
N ALA A 68 -10.31 13.70 11.51
CA ALA A 68 -10.90 12.47 10.98
C ALA A 68 -10.53 12.26 9.49
N SER A 69 -10.51 13.34 8.70
CA SER A 69 -10.07 13.30 7.29
C SER A 69 -8.60 12.90 7.16
N LEU A 70 -7.71 13.52 7.95
CA LEU A 70 -6.27 13.19 7.98
C LEU A 70 -6.04 11.72 8.40
N THR A 71 -6.68 11.28 9.48
CA THR A 71 -6.54 9.89 9.97
C THR A 71 -7.05 8.87 8.96
N THR A 72 -8.16 9.18 8.27
CA THR A 72 -8.70 8.32 7.20
C THR A 72 -7.74 8.27 6.01
N GLY A 73 -7.19 9.42 5.61
CA GLY A 73 -6.16 9.49 4.55
C GLY A 73 -4.97 8.60 4.85
N ASP A 74 -4.37 8.75 6.04
CA ASP A 74 -3.22 7.95 6.48
C ASP A 74 -3.55 6.44 6.51
N SER A 75 -4.77 6.10 6.94
CA SER A 75 -5.21 4.70 6.99
C SER A 75 -5.38 4.09 5.59
N ILE A 76 -5.93 4.86 4.64
CA ILE A 76 -6.08 4.44 3.25
C ILE A 76 -4.70 4.28 2.61
N ASP A 77 -3.81 5.27 2.77
CA ASP A 77 -2.46 5.22 2.22
C ASP A 77 -1.67 4.01 2.75
N HIS A 78 -1.75 3.77 4.07
CA HIS A 78 -1.16 2.59 4.69
C HIS A 78 -1.79 1.30 4.15
N SER A 79 -3.10 1.27 3.97
CA SER A 79 -3.80 0.07 3.48
C SER A 79 -3.42 -0.25 2.04
N ILE A 80 -3.36 0.75 1.16
CA ILE A 80 -2.93 0.60 -0.23
C ILE A 80 -1.47 0.14 -0.28
N THR A 81 -0.60 0.84 0.45
CA THR A 81 0.84 0.54 0.48
C THR A 81 1.08 -0.86 1.03
N SER A 82 0.44 -1.24 2.13
CA SER A 82 0.54 -2.59 2.70
C SER A 82 -0.02 -3.66 1.77
N SER A 83 -1.12 -3.38 1.07
CA SER A 83 -1.69 -4.32 0.09
C SER A 83 -0.77 -4.49 -1.12
N ALA A 84 -0.13 -3.41 -1.58
CA ALA A 84 0.85 -3.45 -2.65
C ALA A 84 2.08 -4.27 -2.24
N TYR A 85 2.65 -4.02 -1.05
CA TYR A 85 3.78 -4.80 -0.53
C TYR A 85 3.44 -6.28 -0.37
N LYS A 86 2.28 -6.62 0.20
CA LYS A 86 1.84 -8.02 0.32
C LYS A 86 1.50 -8.68 -1.01
N GLY A 87 1.08 -7.89 -2.00
CA GLY A 87 0.74 -8.41 -3.33
C GLY A 87 1.98 -8.69 -4.18
N LEU A 88 3.02 -7.86 -4.03
CA LEU A 88 4.31 -8.02 -4.72
C LEU A 88 5.24 -8.99 -4.00
N GLY A 89 5.16 -9.06 -2.67
CA GLY A 89 6.07 -9.86 -1.86
C GLY A 89 7.52 -9.42 -2.04
N GLU A 90 8.41 -10.38 -2.28
CA GLU A 90 9.84 -10.15 -2.50
C GLU A 90 10.17 -9.69 -3.95
N VAL A 91 9.16 -9.24 -4.72
CA VAL A 91 9.35 -8.81 -6.11
C VAL A 91 9.53 -7.30 -6.20
N ASP A 92 10.75 -6.85 -6.48
CA ASP A 92 11.06 -5.43 -6.71
C ASP A 92 10.90 -5.00 -8.17
N ILE A 93 11.26 -5.87 -9.12
CA ILE A 93 11.31 -5.54 -10.56
C ILE A 93 10.59 -6.63 -11.36
N THR A 94 9.57 -6.21 -12.10
CA THR A 94 8.90 -7.06 -13.09
C THR A 94 9.32 -6.67 -14.49
N VAL A 95 9.89 -7.61 -15.23
CA VAL A 95 10.21 -7.44 -16.65
C VAL A 95 9.10 -8.06 -17.48
N ALA A 96 8.46 -7.25 -18.32
CA ALA A 96 7.43 -7.70 -19.24
C ALA A 96 7.75 -7.21 -20.66
N TYR A 97 7.33 -7.97 -21.66
CA TYR A 97 7.46 -7.55 -23.05
C TYR A 97 6.46 -6.43 -23.36
N VAL A 98 6.97 -5.28 -23.79
CA VAL A 98 6.14 -4.15 -24.23
C VAL A 98 6.04 -4.20 -25.75
N GLY A 99 4.93 -4.74 -26.26
CA GLY A 99 4.66 -4.84 -27.69
C GLY A 99 3.30 -4.28 -28.07
N GLY A 100 3.29 -3.32 -29.00
CA GLY A 100 2.07 -2.80 -29.61
C GLY A 100 2.34 -2.33 -31.05
N THR A 101 1.62 -2.91 -32.00
CA THR A 101 1.45 -2.36 -33.35
C THR A 101 0.77 -1.00 -33.25
N GLY A 102 1.55 0.08 -33.22
CA GLY A 102 1.03 1.45 -33.32
C GLY A 102 1.50 2.38 -32.20
N GLY A 103 2.75 2.83 -32.30
CA GLY A 103 3.19 4.20 -31.94
C GLY A 103 3.16 4.65 -30.48
N GLU A 104 2.36 4.07 -29.60
CA GLU A 104 2.24 4.46 -28.21
C GLU A 104 2.61 3.27 -27.33
N GLY A 105 3.76 3.37 -26.66
CA GLY A 105 4.28 2.38 -25.72
C GLY A 105 3.39 2.25 -24.49
N THR A 106 2.21 1.68 -24.67
CA THR A 106 1.38 1.19 -23.59
C THR A 106 2.11 -0.02 -23.03
N ILE A 107 2.43 -0.04 -21.73
CA ILE A 107 2.88 -1.26 -21.04
C ILE A 107 1.71 -2.22 -21.11
N SER A 108 1.66 -2.95 -22.20
CA SER A 108 0.75 -4.04 -22.36
C SER A 108 1.35 -5.17 -21.55
N VAL A 109 0.86 -5.35 -20.32
CA VAL A 109 0.98 -6.63 -19.60
C VAL A 109 0.13 -7.70 -20.31
N ASN A 110 -0.18 -7.52 -21.61
CA ASN A 110 -0.55 -8.60 -22.49
C ASN A 110 0.66 -9.52 -22.55
N ASN A 111 0.76 -10.44 -21.59
CA ASN A 111 0.72 -11.89 -21.73
C ASN A 111 1.33 -12.53 -22.99
N VAL A 112 2.13 -11.82 -23.77
CA VAL A 112 2.91 -12.36 -24.87
C VAL A 112 4.01 -13.17 -24.20
N PRO A 113 3.99 -14.50 -24.36
CA PRO A 113 4.99 -15.34 -23.74
C PRO A 113 6.37 -14.94 -24.26
N ILE A 114 7.27 -14.68 -23.33
CA ILE A 114 8.67 -14.46 -23.63
C ILE A 114 9.34 -15.83 -23.72
N ASP A 115 10.29 -15.98 -24.64
CA ASP A 115 11.07 -17.21 -24.74
C ASP A 115 11.80 -17.50 -23.42
N ALA A 116 11.68 -18.73 -22.92
CA ALA A 116 12.25 -19.15 -21.65
C ALA A 116 13.79 -18.95 -21.59
N SER A 117 14.47 -19.01 -22.74
CA SER A 117 15.92 -18.77 -22.84
C SER A 117 16.35 -17.38 -22.38
N ILE A 118 15.45 -16.39 -22.40
CA ILE A 118 15.74 -15.03 -21.90
C ILE A 118 15.96 -15.05 -20.39
N ALA A 119 15.20 -15.85 -19.65
CA ALA A 119 15.40 -15.99 -18.20
C ALA A 119 16.77 -16.57 -17.88
N ASP A 120 17.21 -17.57 -18.65
CA ASP A 120 18.55 -18.18 -18.48
C ASP A 120 19.68 -17.21 -18.86
N GLN A 121 19.50 -16.41 -19.91
CA GLN A 121 20.46 -15.37 -20.29
C GLN A 121 20.56 -14.27 -19.22
N LEU A 122 19.43 -13.90 -18.62
CA LEU A 122 19.38 -12.87 -17.59
C LEU A 122 20.04 -13.38 -16.31
N ASP A 123 19.80 -14.63 -15.94
CA ASP A 123 20.48 -15.31 -14.82
C ASP A 123 22.00 -15.37 -15.02
N ALA A 124 22.45 -15.75 -16.23
CA ALA A 124 23.88 -15.80 -16.54
C ALA A 124 24.57 -14.44 -16.48
N LYS A 125 23.90 -13.36 -16.91
CA LYS A 125 24.46 -12.00 -16.92
C LYS A 125 24.40 -11.31 -15.56
N LEU A 126 23.36 -11.57 -14.78
CA LEU A 126 23.11 -10.88 -13.51
C LEU A 126 23.67 -11.62 -12.29
N LYS A 127 24.13 -12.86 -12.45
CA LYS A 127 24.77 -13.67 -11.39
C LYS A 127 25.94 -13.00 -10.66
N ALA A 128 26.64 -12.07 -11.31
CA ALA A 128 27.76 -11.35 -10.72
C ALA A 128 27.33 -10.10 -9.92
N ASN A 129 26.05 -9.74 -9.94
CA ASN A 129 25.54 -8.59 -9.21
C ASN A 129 25.08 -9.02 -7.81
N ALA A 130 25.68 -8.43 -6.78
CA ALA A 130 25.33 -8.71 -5.38
C ALA A 130 23.98 -8.10 -4.96
N ASP A 131 23.43 -7.18 -5.75
CA ASP A 131 22.16 -6.51 -5.48
C ASP A 131 20.93 -7.30 -5.98
N ILE A 132 21.11 -8.47 -6.60
CA ILE A 132 20.03 -9.27 -7.19
C ILE A 132 19.98 -10.64 -6.51
N ASP A 133 18.95 -10.87 -5.71
CA ASP A 133 18.77 -12.11 -4.95
C ASP A 133 18.26 -13.28 -5.81
N GLY A 134 17.55 -12.99 -6.90
CA GLY A 134 17.05 -14.04 -7.79
C GLY A 134 16.23 -13.53 -8.96
N ILE A 135 15.95 -14.43 -9.90
CA ILE A 135 15.09 -14.17 -11.06
C ILE A 135 14.08 -15.30 -11.16
N MET A 136 12.78 -14.97 -11.15
CA MET A 136 11.68 -15.93 -11.31
C MET A 136 11.02 -15.75 -12.68
N PRO A 137 11.13 -16.73 -13.61
CA PRO A 137 10.26 -16.74 -14.78
C PRO A 137 8.84 -17.10 -14.36
N VAL A 138 7.87 -16.31 -14.80
CA VAL A 138 6.45 -16.51 -14.51
C VAL A 138 5.68 -16.57 -15.82
N LEU A 139 4.81 -17.57 -15.97
CA LEU A 139 3.85 -17.65 -17.07
C LEU A 139 2.44 -17.61 -16.49
N THR A 140 1.68 -16.59 -16.81
CA THR A 140 0.29 -16.46 -16.38
C THR A 140 -0.61 -16.66 -17.59
N GLU A 141 -1.65 -17.47 -17.53
CA GLU A 141 -2.60 -17.69 -18.62
C GLU A 141 -4.02 -17.76 -18.07
N THR A 142 -5.01 -17.24 -18.80
CA THR A 142 -6.42 -17.35 -18.38
C THR A 142 -7.04 -18.59 -19.02
N VAL A 143 -7.42 -19.57 -18.21
CA VAL A 143 -7.96 -20.86 -18.66
C VAL A 143 -9.31 -21.16 -18.02
N PRO A 144 -10.22 -21.86 -18.72
CA PRO A 144 -11.43 -22.40 -18.10
C PRO A 144 -11.08 -23.63 -17.25
N ILE A 145 -11.70 -23.76 -16.07
CA ILE A 145 -11.55 -24.92 -15.19
C ILE A 145 -12.91 -25.57 -14.96
N LEU A 146 -12.95 -26.91 -15.07
CA LEU A 146 -14.13 -27.72 -14.80
C LEU A 146 -13.88 -28.64 -13.60
N ASN A 147 -14.75 -28.55 -12.59
CA ASN A 147 -14.80 -29.52 -11.50
C ASN A 147 -15.80 -30.63 -11.88
N VAL A 148 -15.27 -31.80 -12.26
CA VAL A 148 -16.05 -32.94 -12.75
C VAL A 148 -16.94 -33.56 -11.66
N ASP A 149 -16.49 -33.57 -10.41
CA ASP A 149 -17.22 -34.19 -9.29
C ASP A 149 -18.45 -33.36 -8.89
N LYS A 150 -18.29 -32.03 -8.83
CA LYS A 150 -19.36 -31.10 -8.46
C LYS A 150 -20.16 -30.60 -9.67
N ARG A 151 -19.75 -30.95 -10.89
CA ARG A 151 -20.31 -30.45 -12.16
C ARG A 151 -20.37 -28.92 -12.22
N LEU A 152 -19.33 -28.27 -11.69
CA LEU A 152 -19.20 -26.81 -11.69
C LEU A 152 -18.14 -26.40 -12.72
N SER A 153 -18.41 -25.32 -13.45
CA SER A 153 -17.50 -24.74 -14.44
C SER A 153 -17.19 -23.30 -14.06
N GLN A 154 -15.92 -22.93 -14.12
CA GLN A 154 -15.44 -21.56 -14.01
C GLN A 154 -14.79 -21.19 -15.35
N PRO A 155 -15.40 -20.31 -16.16
CA PRO A 155 -14.97 -20.07 -17.55
C PRO A 155 -13.66 -19.29 -17.67
N ALA A 156 -13.28 -18.56 -16.62
CA ALA A 156 -12.04 -17.78 -16.58
C ALA A 156 -11.40 -17.91 -15.20
N VAL A 157 -10.24 -18.55 -15.16
CA VAL A 157 -9.34 -18.63 -14.00
C VAL A 157 -7.95 -18.25 -14.46
N VAL A 158 -7.26 -17.43 -13.66
CA VAL A 158 -5.86 -17.11 -13.88
C VAL A 158 -5.01 -18.28 -13.37
N MET A 159 -4.31 -18.94 -14.28
CA MET A 159 -3.38 -20.01 -13.99
C MET A 159 -1.95 -19.47 -14.11
N THR A 160 -1.16 -19.63 -13.05
CA THR A 160 0.22 -19.14 -13.02
C THR A 160 1.20 -20.29 -12.87
N GLY A 161 2.08 -20.45 -13.84
CA GLY A 161 3.22 -21.37 -13.83
C GLY A 161 4.46 -20.71 -13.25
N LEU A 162 5.12 -21.42 -12.34
CA LEU A 162 6.29 -20.98 -11.59
C LEU A 162 7.35 -22.09 -11.57
N ASP A 163 8.62 -21.72 -11.44
CA ASP A 163 9.73 -22.68 -11.24
C ASP A 163 9.82 -23.10 -9.76
N PRO A 164 9.48 -24.36 -9.39
CA PRO A 164 9.47 -24.81 -8.00
C PRO A 164 10.81 -24.65 -7.28
N ALA A 165 11.93 -24.73 -8.01
CA ALA A 165 13.26 -24.61 -7.43
C ALA A 165 13.58 -23.19 -6.95
N ARG A 166 12.94 -22.18 -7.55
CA ARG A 166 13.19 -20.76 -7.27
C ARG A 166 12.19 -20.18 -6.28
N VAL A 167 11.03 -20.81 -6.08
CA VAL A 167 9.96 -20.31 -5.18
C VAL A 167 10.45 -20.01 -3.74
N PRO A 168 11.31 -20.84 -3.12
CA PRO A 168 11.80 -20.55 -1.77
C PRO A 168 12.60 -19.24 -1.64
N SER A 169 13.29 -18.81 -2.70
CA SER A 169 14.05 -17.56 -2.72
C SER A 169 13.17 -16.32 -2.75
N PHE A 170 11.89 -16.46 -3.14
CA PHE A 170 10.92 -15.37 -3.22
C PHE A 170 9.89 -15.45 -2.07
N GLY A 171 10.32 -15.87 -0.88
CA GLY A 171 9.47 -15.95 0.31
C GLY A 171 8.58 -17.20 0.42
N GLY A 172 8.57 -18.04 -0.64
CA GLY A 172 7.72 -19.23 -0.72
C GLY A 172 6.23 -18.90 -0.80
N MET A 173 5.38 -19.93 -0.92
CA MET A 173 3.94 -19.74 -0.75
C MET A 173 3.44 -20.48 0.47
N LYS A 174 2.47 -19.87 1.14
CA LYS A 174 1.82 -20.42 2.33
C LYS A 174 0.35 -20.61 2.04
N THR A 175 -0.22 -21.63 2.67
CA THR A 175 -1.67 -21.77 2.69
C THR A 175 -2.30 -20.65 3.52
N THR A 176 -3.61 -20.43 3.40
CA THR A 176 -4.35 -19.54 4.30
C THR A 176 -4.23 -19.90 5.79
N SER A 177 -3.88 -21.16 6.08
CA SER A 177 -3.60 -21.63 7.44
C SER A 177 -2.14 -21.37 7.88
N GLY A 178 -1.32 -20.73 7.04
CA GLY A 178 0.08 -20.39 7.30
C GLY A 178 1.07 -21.53 7.07
N LYS A 179 0.64 -22.69 6.56
CA LYS A 179 1.51 -23.83 6.28
C LYS A 179 2.25 -23.61 4.96
N ALA A 180 3.55 -23.82 4.92
CA ALA A 180 4.32 -23.74 3.67
C ALA A 180 3.83 -24.78 2.66
N ILE A 181 3.67 -24.36 1.41
CA ILE A 181 3.32 -25.21 0.28
C ILE A 181 4.63 -25.73 -0.33
N ASP A 182 4.77 -27.04 -0.38
CA ASP A 182 5.89 -27.70 -1.04
C ASP A 182 5.55 -27.94 -2.51
N PHE A 183 6.10 -27.12 -3.40
CA PHE A 183 5.89 -27.23 -4.84
C PHE A 183 6.60 -28.44 -5.46
N ALA A 184 7.60 -29.03 -4.81
CA ALA A 184 8.26 -30.24 -5.29
C ALA A 184 7.40 -31.50 -5.10
N ALA A 185 6.45 -31.46 -4.15
CA ALA A 185 5.49 -32.53 -3.90
C ALA A 185 4.24 -32.46 -4.81
N VAL A 186 4.06 -31.37 -5.56
CA VAL A 186 2.93 -31.17 -6.47
C VAL A 186 3.23 -31.88 -7.80
N THR A 187 2.82 -33.15 -7.91
CA THR A 187 2.92 -33.93 -9.16
C THR A 187 1.87 -33.52 -10.18
N ALA A 188 2.20 -33.61 -11.46
CA ALA A 188 1.26 -33.40 -12.57
C ALA A 188 -0.01 -34.26 -12.39
N GLY A 189 -1.14 -33.62 -12.07
CA GLY A 189 -2.42 -34.28 -11.77
C GLY A 189 -2.96 -34.02 -10.36
N SER A 190 -2.24 -33.33 -9.48
CA SER A 190 -2.82 -32.79 -8.24
C SER A 190 -3.78 -31.63 -8.52
N GLU A 191 -4.84 -31.55 -7.72
CA GLU A 191 -5.85 -30.49 -7.80
C GLU A 191 -5.18 -29.09 -7.81
N PRO A 192 -5.58 -28.17 -8.72
CA PRO A 192 -5.09 -26.80 -8.70
C PRO A 192 -5.36 -26.21 -7.33
N LEU A 193 -4.34 -25.66 -6.66
CA LEU A 193 -4.54 -25.00 -5.38
C LEU A 193 -5.49 -23.82 -5.60
N PRO A 194 -6.66 -23.78 -4.93
CA PRO A 194 -7.58 -22.69 -5.12
C PRO A 194 -6.95 -21.39 -4.62
N ALA A 195 -7.12 -20.29 -5.35
CA ALA A 195 -6.60 -18.97 -4.97
C ALA A 195 -7.06 -18.52 -3.57
N ALA A 196 -8.19 -19.06 -3.08
CA ALA A 196 -8.69 -18.82 -1.73
C ALA A 196 -7.87 -19.51 -0.62
N ASP A 197 -7.02 -20.49 -0.96
CA ASP A 197 -6.18 -21.22 -0.01
C ASP A 197 -4.70 -20.86 -0.11
N VAL A 198 -4.31 -19.95 -1.02
CA VAL A 198 -2.91 -19.52 -1.22
C VAL A 198 -2.80 -18.04 -0.92
N ALA A 199 -2.00 -17.69 0.07
CA ALA A 199 -1.62 -16.30 0.32
C ALA A 199 -0.21 -16.07 -0.22
N LEU A 200 -0.07 -15.10 -1.13
CA LEU A 200 1.22 -14.48 -1.40
C LEU A 200 1.61 -13.68 -0.15
N LEU A 201 2.88 -13.83 0.26
CA LEU A 201 3.48 -13.01 1.31
C LEU A 201 3.85 -11.65 0.74
#